data_AF-A0A166B956-F1
#
_entry.id   AF-A0A166B956-F1
#
_cell.length_a   1.000
_cell.length_b   1.000
_cell.length_c   1.000
_cell.angle_alpha   90.00
_cell.angle_beta   90.00
_cell.angle_gamma   90.00
#
_symmetry.space_group_name_H-M   'P 1'
#
loop_
_entity.id
_entity.type
_entity.pdbx_description
1 polymer ?
#
loop_
_entity_poly.entity_id
_entity_poly.type
_entity_poly.pdbx_seq_one_letter_code
_entity_poly.pdbx_strand_id
1 'polypeptide(L)'
;MPSLINAQIDSLVPSYSCPAASQSTPEWKTHLVDNQDLMDRLGGMLGTTGVSAWEEWYDHFFDSFVCRTCHSHPLPCNPNTQQCVSEEDARRVFALGDWESNWIWNEAPNATMYTQLTFGVMFLELATNLRALLSPHDEARDWAQDRYSPPLSPSPKMRIYIGHDGSLIRLASGLCIGSARQRDHTRSMVNVRVSFVR
;
A
#
# COMPACT_ATOMS: atom_id res chain seq x y z
N MET A 1 -3.24 -8.66 -24.32
CA MET A 1 -2.12 -8.71 -23.35
C MET A 1 -2.50 -9.70 -22.27
N PRO A 2 -1.75 -10.80 -22.08
CA PRO A 2 -1.81 -11.51 -20.81
C PRO A 2 -1.39 -10.53 -19.72
N SER A 3 -2.13 -10.48 -18.62
CA SER A 3 -1.81 -9.64 -17.47
C SER A 3 -0.37 -9.91 -17.02
N LEU A 4 0.48 -8.88 -17.01
CA LEU A 4 1.81 -8.94 -16.38
C LEU A 4 1.72 -8.94 -14.84
N ILE A 5 0.50 -8.90 -14.29
CA ILE A 5 0.23 -8.83 -12.87
C ILE A 5 -0.57 -10.08 -12.49
N ASN A 6 0.05 -11.02 -11.78
CA ASN A 6 -0.64 -12.13 -11.15
C ASN A 6 -0.19 -12.24 -9.70
N ALA A 7 -0.97 -11.67 -8.79
CA ALA A 7 -1.10 -12.16 -7.44
C ALA A 7 -2.60 -12.45 -7.22
N GLN A 8 -2.93 -13.63 -6.67
CA GLN A 8 -4.28 -14.21 -6.71
C GLN A 8 -5.41 -13.35 -6.10
N ILE A 9 -5.07 -12.24 -5.42
CA ILE A 9 -5.99 -11.27 -4.82
C ILE A 9 -5.59 -9.83 -5.20
N ASP A 10 -4.29 -9.46 -5.16
CA ASP A 10 -3.81 -8.17 -5.67
C ASP A 10 -3.35 -8.28 -7.14
N SER A 11 -4.14 -7.76 -8.06
CA SER A 11 -3.74 -7.72 -9.46
C SER A 11 -3.07 -6.40 -9.86
N LEU A 12 -2.64 -5.55 -8.91
CA LEU A 12 -2.10 -4.22 -9.17
C LEU A 12 -0.62 -4.09 -8.84
N VAL A 13 -0.15 -4.75 -7.78
CA VAL A 13 1.26 -4.73 -7.40
C VAL A 13 2.02 -5.79 -8.20
N PRO A 14 3.08 -5.42 -8.94
CA PRO A 14 3.91 -6.39 -9.65
C PRO A 14 4.61 -7.36 -8.69
N SER A 15 4.72 -8.63 -9.08
CA SER A 15 5.36 -9.68 -8.28
C SER A 15 6.86 -9.84 -8.55
N TYR A 16 7.49 -8.91 -9.30
CA TYR A 16 8.92 -8.97 -9.57
C TYR A 16 9.74 -8.41 -8.39
N SER A 17 10.93 -8.98 -8.18
CA SER A 17 11.87 -8.42 -7.20
C SER A 17 12.47 -7.12 -7.73
N CYS A 18 12.53 -6.09 -6.89
CA CYS A 18 13.20 -4.83 -7.18
C CYS A 18 14.19 -4.47 -6.05
N PRO A 19 15.45 -4.96 -6.11
CA PRO A 19 16.44 -4.70 -5.05
C PRO A 19 16.76 -3.20 -4.85
N ALA A 20 16.50 -2.38 -5.86
CA ALA A 20 16.68 -0.92 -5.78
C ALA A 20 15.57 -0.23 -4.99
N ALA A 21 14.41 -0.87 -4.80
CA ALA A 21 13.32 -0.36 -3.98
C ALA A 21 13.55 -0.76 -2.52
N SER A 22 14.01 0.18 -1.70
CA SER A 22 14.20 -0.03 -0.26
C SER A 22 13.46 1.04 0.54
N GLN A 23 12.72 0.63 1.55
CA GLN A 23 12.10 1.53 2.53
C GLN A 23 13.03 1.83 3.73
N SER A 24 14.16 1.12 3.82
CA SER A 24 15.06 1.19 4.98
C SER A 24 15.92 2.45 4.93
N THR A 25 15.59 3.41 5.77
CA THR A 25 16.29 4.68 5.98
C THR A 25 16.78 4.78 7.44
N PRO A 26 17.75 5.66 7.76
CA PRO A 26 18.12 5.90 9.15
C PRO A 26 16.93 6.29 10.04
N GLU A 27 16.05 7.16 9.55
CA GLU A 27 14.86 7.64 10.27
C GLU A 27 13.86 6.51 10.52
N TRP A 28 13.65 5.64 9.53
CA TRP A 28 12.85 4.42 9.70
C TRP A 28 13.41 3.53 10.82
N LYS A 29 14.73 3.33 10.86
CA LYS A 29 15.38 2.54 11.91
C LYS A 29 15.25 3.20 13.28
N THR A 30 15.39 4.51 13.37
CA THR A 30 15.17 5.26 14.61
C THR A 30 13.74 5.11 15.09
N HIS A 31 12.74 5.23 14.21
CA HIS A 31 11.34 4.99 14.54
C HIS A 31 11.08 3.61 15.15
N LEU A 32 11.67 2.55 14.57
CA LEU A 32 11.55 1.20 15.12
C LEU A 32 12.20 1.09 16.50
N VAL A 33 13.41 1.63 16.67
CA VAL A 33 14.13 1.62 17.96
C VAL A 33 13.35 2.37 19.04
N ASP A 34 12.83 3.57 18.72
CA ASP A 34 12.10 4.42 19.66
C ASP A 34 10.79 3.78 20.14
N ASN A 35 10.26 2.82 19.38
CA ASN A 35 9.03 2.12 19.70
C ASN A 35 9.25 0.63 20.04
N GLN A 36 10.49 0.16 20.16
CA GLN A 36 10.79 -1.25 20.40
C GLN A 36 10.11 -1.79 21.67
N ASP A 37 9.90 -0.93 22.67
CA ASP A 37 9.20 -1.27 23.92
C ASP A 37 7.79 -1.83 23.70
N LEU A 38 7.06 -1.28 22.73
CA LEU A 38 5.71 -1.71 22.39
C LEU A 38 5.75 -3.00 21.58
N MET A 39 6.68 -3.08 20.62
CA MET A 39 6.87 -4.27 19.79
C MET A 39 7.23 -5.49 20.62
N ASP A 40 8.17 -5.37 21.56
CA ASP A 40 8.56 -6.44 22.48
C ASP A 40 7.40 -6.87 23.38
N ARG A 41 6.65 -5.89 23.91
CA ARG A 41 5.51 -6.15 24.80
C ARG A 41 4.38 -6.89 24.06
N LEU A 42 4.01 -6.42 22.87
CA LEU A 42 3.00 -7.07 22.04
C LEU A 42 3.49 -8.44 21.54
N GLY A 43 4.75 -8.54 21.14
CA GLY A 43 5.36 -9.77 20.68
C GLY A 43 5.35 -10.87 21.75
N GLY A 44 5.75 -10.52 22.98
CA GLY A 44 5.69 -11.45 24.11
C GLY A 44 4.27 -11.82 24.49
N MET A 45 3.33 -10.88 24.43
CA MET A 45 1.93 -11.12 24.76
C MET A 45 1.23 -12.01 23.72
N LEU A 46 1.49 -11.79 22.43
CA LEU A 46 0.80 -12.45 21.31
C LEU A 46 1.56 -13.63 20.72
N GLY A 47 2.75 -13.92 21.23
CA GLY A 47 3.57 -15.07 20.78
C GLY A 47 4.22 -14.85 19.42
N THR A 48 4.52 -13.59 19.07
CA THR A 48 5.17 -13.22 17.80
C THR A 48 6.63 -12.81 17.95
N THR A 49 7.20 -12.92 19.15
CA THR A 49 8.63 -12.69 19.41
C THR A 49 9.51 -13.55 18.51
N GLY A 50 10.49 -12.93 17.85
CA GLY A 50 11.44 -13.54 16.93
C GLY A 50 10.87 -13.84 15.54
N VAL A 51 9.65 -13.40 15.24
CA VAL A 51 9.04 -13.55 13.92
C VAL A 51 9.27 -12.27 13.12
N SER A 52 10.20 -12.31 12.15
CA SER A 52 10.67 -11.12 11.44
C SER A 52 9.54 -10.28 10.84
N ALA A 53 8.49 -10.90 10.29
CA ALA A 53 7.33 -10.20 9.72
C ALA A 53 6.61 -9.27 10.72
N TRP A 54 6.69 -9.57 12.02
CA TRP A 54 6.10 -8.77 13.12
C TRP A 54 7.07 -7.78 13.75
N GLU A 55 8.36 -7.86 13.41
CA GLU A 55 9.43 -7.05 14.00
C GLU A 55 9.99 -6.00 13.02
N GLU A 56 9.58 -6.06 11.75
CA GLU A 56 10.02 -5.12 10.71
C GLU A 56 9.20 -3.82 10.66
N TRP A 57 7.97 -3.84 11.21
CA TRP A 57 7.00 -2.73 11.27
C TRP A 57 5.72 -3.13 12.03
N TYR A 58 4.83 -2.18 12.28
CA TYR A 58 3.60 -2.36 13.04
C TYR A 58 2.40 -2.86 12.24
N ASP A 59 2.52 -2.99 10.92
CA ASP A 59 1.45 -3.37 9.98
C ASP A 59 0.64 -4.60 10.43
N HIS A 60 1.30 -5.67 10.86
CA HIS A 60 0.61 -6.91 11.26
C HIS A 60 -0.22 -6.75 12.54
N PHE A 61 0.28 -5.96 13.50
CA PHE A 61 -0.49 -5.60 14.69
C PHE A 61 -1.65 -4.67 14.31
N PHE A 62 -1.39 -3.69 13.44
CA PHE A 62 -2.38 -2.74 12.96
C PHE A 62 -3.56 -3.47 12.31
N ASP A 63 -3.30 -4.31 11.31
CA ASP A 63 -4.32 -5.07 10.59
C ASP A 63 -5.15 -5.95 11.53
N SER A 64 -4.45 -6.68 12.41
CA SER A 64 -5.11 -7.55 13.40
C SER A 64 -6.03 -6.77 14.33
N PHE A 65 -5.62 -5.60 14.79
CA PHE A 65 -6.37 -4.80 15.76
C PHE A 65 -7.53 -4.06 15.08
N VAL A 66 -7.29 -3.43 13.93
CA VAL A 66 -8.33 -2.74 13.14
C VAL A 66 -9.42 -3.72 12.73
N CYS A 67 -9.06 -4.91 12.22
CA CYS A 67 -10.06 -5.91 11.83
C CYS A 67 -10.98 -6.30 12.99
N ARG A 68 -10.47 -6.33 14.22
CA ARG A 68 -11.26 -6.68 15.40
C ARG A 68 -12.12 -5.51 15.87
N THR A 69 -11.53 -4.33 16.02
CA THR A 69 -12.24 -3.16 16.55
C THR A 69 -13.34 -2.69 15.60
N CYS A 70 -13.12 -2.72 14.27
CA CYS A 70 -14.16 -2.42 13.27
C CYS A 70 -15.38 -3.35 13.35
N HIS A 71 -15.20 -4.57 13.85
CA HIS A 71 -16.27 -5.57 13.99
C HIS A 71 -16.71 -5.78 15.44
N SER A 72 -16.38 -4.84 16.34
CA SER A 72 -16.71 -4.92 17.78
C SER A 72 -16.23 -6.21 18.46
N HIS A 73 -15.14 -6.80 17.97
CA HIS A 73 -14.47 -7.91 18.64
C HIS A 73 -13.51 -7.38 19.70
N PRO A 74 -13.36 -8.09 20.85
CA PRO A 74 -12.41 -7.69 21.88
C PRO A 74 -10.99 -7.77 21.35
N LEU A 75 -10.08 -6.90 21.84
CA LEU A 75 -8.66 -6.99 21.51
C LEU A 75 -8.06 -8.35 21.90
N PRO A 76 -6.98 -8.81 21.23
CA PRO A 76 -6.39 -10.12 21.50
C PRO A 76 -5.90 -10.26 22.95
N CYS A 77 -6.02 -11.46 23.50
CA CYS A 77 -5.52 -11.80 24.83
C CYS A 77 -4.62 -13.04 24.76
N ASN A 78 -3.60 -13.05 25.61
CA ASN A 78 -2.78 -14.23 25.81
C ASN A 78 -3.61 -15.30 26.56
N PRO A 79 -3.78 -16.52 26.01
CA PRO A 79 -4.61 -17.54 26.63
C PRO A 79 -4.03 -18.07 27.95
N ASN A 80 -2.71 -17.99 28.13
CA ASN A 80 -2.02 -18.52 29.30
C ASN A 80 -1.97 -17.50 30.46
N THR A 81 -1.69 -16.22 30.17
CA THR A 81 -1.57 -15.17 31.19
C THR A 81 -2.86 -14.38 31.40
N GLN A 82 -3.84 -14.51 30.50
CA GLN A 82 -5.07 -13.73 30.46
C GLN A 82 -4.84 -12.21 30.32
N GLN A 83 -3.62 -11.79 29.99
CA GLN A 83 -3.33 -10.40 29.67
C GLN A 83 -3.83 -10.09 28.26
N CYS A 84 -4.58 -9.00 28.14
CA CYS A 84 -5.11 -8.51 26.87
C CYS A 84 -4.36 -7.27 26.42
N VAL A 85 -4.29 -7.08 25.09
CA VAL A 85 -3.84 -5.83 24.51
C VAL A 85 -4.74 -4.71 25.03
N SER A 86 -4.12 -3.64 25.54
CA SER A 86 -4.86 -2.50 26.04
C SER A 86 -5.35 -1.61 24.89
N GLU A 87 -6.44 -0.86 25.10
CA GLU A 87 -6.89 0.15 24.13
C GLU A 87 -5.81 1.21 23.86
N GLU A 88 -4.96 1.50 24.85
CA GLU A 88 -3.86 2.45 24.70
C GLU A 88 -2.74 1.89 23.80
N ASP A 89 -2.37 0.61 23.98
CA ASP A 89 -1.42 -0.05 23.08
C ASP A 89 -2.00 -0.13 21.66
N ALA A 90 -3.29 -0.47 21.50
CA ALA A 90 -3.95 -0.50 20.20
C ALA A 90 -3.96 0.89 19.54
N ARG A 91 -4.27 1.94 20.29
CA ARG A 91 -4.22 3.33 19.79
C ARG A 91 -2.80 3.74 19.39
N ARG A 92 -1.78 3.30 20.11
CA ARG A 92 -0.37 3.55 19.75
C ARG A 92 0.00 2.79 18.48
N VAL A 93 -0.38 1.53 18.34
CA VAL A 93 -0.23 0.76 17.09
C VAL A 93 -0.89 1.48 15.91
N PHE A 94 -2.12 2.00 16.09
CA PHE A 94 -2.80 2.75 15.02
C PHE A 94 -2.02 4.00 14.60
N ALA A 95 -1.53 4.77 15.56
CA ALA A 95 -0.74 5.96 15.26
C ALA A 95 0.59 5.62 14.57
N LEU A 96 1.23 4.51 14.94
CA LEU A 96 2.47 4.04 14.33
C LEU A 96 2.22 3.52 12.92
N GLY A 97 1.19 2.70 12.69
CA GLY A 97 0.85 2.22 11.35
C GLY A 97 0.46 3.34 10.38
N ASP A 98 -0.28 4.36 10.86
CA ASP A 98 -0.58 5.57 10.07
C ASP A 98 0.72 6.31 9.69
N TRP A 99 1.66 6.46 10.64
CA TRP A 99 2.95 7.10 10.38
C TRP A 99 3.78 6.28 9.39
N GLU A 100 3.88 4.96 9.57
CA GLU A 100 4.68 4.06 8.74
C GLU A 100 4.18 4.05 7.31
N SER A 101 2.86 3.95 7.12
CA SER A 101 2.24 4.07 5.81
C SER A 101 2.59 5.39 5.15
N ASN A 102 2.41 6.51 5.85
CA ASN A 102 2.72 7.81 5.29
C ASN A 102 4.22 7.99 4.98
N TRP A 103 5.10 7.47 5.83
CA TRP A 103 6.55 7.52 5.64
C TRP A 103 6.96 6.79 4.37
N ILE A 104 6.57 5.51 4.22
CA ILE A 104 6.96 4.67 3.09
C ILE A 104 6.50 5.28 1.76
N TRP A 105 5.25 5.75 1.71
CA TRP A 105 4.62 6.13 0.45
C TRP A 105 4.77 7.60 0.11
N ASN A 106 4.97 8.50 1.08
CA ASN A 106 4.94 9.96 0.85
C ASN A 106 6.13 10.74 1.40
N GLU A 107 6.56 10.48 2.64
CA GLU A 107 7.51 11.38 3.34
C GLU A 107 8.97 10.96 3.21
N ALA A 108 9.26 9.66 3.08
CA ALA A 108 10.64 9.20 2.96
C ALA A 108 11.33 9.87 1.76
N PRO A 109 12.63 10.23 1.86
CA PRO A 109 13.35 10.91 0.79
C PRO A 109 13.30 10.18 -0.56
N ASN A 110 13.17 8.85 -0.54
CA ASN A 110 13.08 7.99 -1.71
C ASN A 110 11.66 7.47 -1.99
N ALA A 111 10.61 7.95 -1.32
CA ALA A 111 9.23 7.46 -1.47
C ALA A 111 8.72 7.54 -2.93
N THR A 112 9.04 8.63 -3.64
CA THR A 112 8.71 8.77 -5.07
C THR A 112 9.38 7.69 -5.91
N MET A 113 10.69 7.48 -5.72
CA MET A 113 11.44 6.47 -6.46
C MET A 113 10.95 5.06 -6.10
N TYR A 114 10.69 4.81 -4.82
CA TYR A 114 10.13 3.55 -4.34
C TYR A 114 8.78 3.25 -5.01
N THR A 115 7.87 4.22 -5.06
CA THR A 115 6.56 4.08 -5.72
C THR A 115 6.70 3.86 -7.23
N GLN A 116 7.61 4.56 -7.90
CA GLN A 116 7.89 4.36 -9.33
C GLN A 116 8.40 2.94 -9.61
N LEU A 117 9.32 2.43 -8.79
CA LEU A 117 9.91 1.11 -8.95
C LEU A 117 8.94 -0.03 -8.62
N THR A 118 8.04 0.18 -7.66
CA THR A 118 7.12 -0.85 -7.16
C THR A 118 5.71 -0.78 -7.76
N PHE A 119 5.34 0.33 -8.40
CA PHE A 119 3.99 0.55 -8.94
C PHE A 119 3.96 1.17 -10.34
N GLY A 120 5.12 1.48 -10.93
CA GLY A 120 5.24 2.09 -12.26
C GLY A 120 4.58 1.28 -13.38
N VAL A 121 4.62 -0.05 -13.31
CA VAL A 121 3.96 -0.93 -14.29
C VAL A 121 2.44 -0.77 -14.26
N MET A 122 1.84 -0.60 -13.07
CA MET A 122 0.42 -0.31 -12.95
C MET A 122 0.09 1.05 -13.58
N PHE A 123 0.91 2.07 -13.37
CA PHE A 123 0.74 3.37 -14.04
C PHE A 123 0.78 3.26 -15.57
N LEU A 124 1.68 2.43 -16.11
CA LEU A 124 1.74 2.17 -17.55
C LEU A 124 0.48 1.45 -18.05
N GLU A 125 0.00 0.44 -17.32
CA GLU A 125 -1.26 -0.27 -17.62
C GLU A 125 -2.45 0.70 -17.61
N LEU A 126 -2.55 1.55 -16.58
CA LEU A 126 -3.61 2.56 -16.46
C LEU A 126 -3.56 3.56 -17.62
N ALA A 127 -2.39 4.13 -17.92
CA ALA A 127 -2.22 5.07 -19.01
C ALA A 127 -2.54 4.45 -20.39
N THR A 128 -2.12 3.21 -20.61
CA THR A 128 -2.41 2.45 -21.84
C THR A 128 -3.92 2.23 -22.01
N ASN A 129 -4.61 1.83 -20.94
CA ASN A 129 -6.04 1.62 -20.97
C ASN A 129 -6.83 2.91 -21.18
N LEU A 130 -6.41 4.03 -20.59
CA LEU A 130 -7.04 5.34 -20.80
C LEU A 130 -6.83 5.86 -22.23
N ARG A 131 -5.64 5.70 -22.80
CA ARG A 131 -5.36 6.07 -24.21
C ARG A 131 -6.20 5.26 -25.19
N ALA A 132 -6.36 3.96 -24.94
CA ALA A 132 -7.21 3.08 -25.75
C ALA A 132 -8.71 3.44 -25.73
N LEU A 133 -9.17 4.30 -24.80
CA LEU A 133 -10.51 4.89 -24.82
C LEU A 133 -10.61 6.12 -25.72
N LEU A 134 -9.54 6.93 -25.77
CA LEU A 134 -9.47 8.16 -26.58
C LEU A 134 -9.21 7.84 -28.05
N SER A 135 -8.40 6.83 -28.32
CA SER A 135 -8.04 6.37 -29.64
C SER A 135 -8.14 4.84 -29.68
N PRO A 136 -9.32 4.29 -30.03
CA PRO A 136 -9.50 2.84 -30.17
C PRO A 136 -8.56 2.23 -31.22
N HIS A 137 -7.99 3.07 -32.08
CA HIS A 137 -7.11 2.78 -33.22
C HIS A 137 -5.64 3.17 -32.97
N ASP A 138 -5.24 3.43 -31.71
CA ASP A 138 -3.86 3.83 -31.40
C ASP A 138 -2.83 2.80 -31.89
N GLU A 139 -1.71 3.30 -32.41
CA GLU A 139 -0.53 2.49 -32.81
C GLU A 139 -0.01 1.59 -31.67
N ALA A 140 -0.32 1.97 -30.42
CA ALA A 140 -0.08 1.17 -29.21
C ALA A 140 -0.92 -0.12 -29.11
N ARG A 141 -1.93 -0.31 -29.96
CA ARG A 141 -2.64 -1.58 -30.15
C ARG A 141 -2.14 -2.32 -31.38
N ASP A 142 -1.65 -1.59 -32.39
CA ASP A 142 -1.10 -2.16 -33.64
C ASP A 142 0.20 -2.96 -33.42
N TRP A 143 1.09 -2.58 -32.49
CA TRP A 143 2.30 -3.38 -32.23
C TRP A 143 2.01 -4.77 -31.66
N ALA A 144 0.80 -4.99 -31.12
CA ALA A 144 0.32 -6.29 -30.66
C ALA A 144 -0.48 -7.03 -31.74
N GLN A 145 -0.60 -6.47 -32.93
CA GLN A 145 -1.48 -6.91 -34.01
C GLN A 145 -0.62 -7.43 -35.17
N ASP A 146 -0.18 -8.68 -35.08
CA ASP A 146 0.30 -9.40 -36.27
C ASP A 146 -0.87 -9.59 -37.25
N ARG A 147 -0.59 -9.70 -38.55
CA ARG A 147 -1.53 -9.90 -39.67
C ARG A 147 -2.49 -11.08 -39.50
N TYR A 148 -2.25 -11.96 -38.52
CA TYR A 148 -3.10 -13.11 -38.18
C TYR A 148 -4.00 -12.89 -36.96
N SER A 149 -3.97 -11.71 -36.35
CA SER A 149 -4.77 -11.43 -35.15
C SER A 149 -6.23 -11.13 -35.50
N PRO A 150 -7.21 -11.70 -34.76
CA PRO A 150 -8.62 -11.38 -34.96
C PRO A 150 -8.91 -9.89 -34.70
N PRO A 151 -10.03 -9.35 -35.21
CA PRO A 151 -10.40 -7.95 -34.99
C PRO A 151 -10.41 -7.63 -33.50
N LEU A 152 -9.76 -6.53 -33.12
CA LEU A 152 -9.70 -6.07 -31.75
C LEU A 152 -11.13 -5.87 -31.21
N SER A 153 -11.45 -6.54 -30.10
CA SER A 153 -12.67 -6.21 -29.35
C SER A 153 -12.66 -4.72 -28.97
N PRO A 154 -13.83 -4.06 -28.97
CA PRO A 154 -13.94 -2.69 -28.51
C PRO A 154 -13.39 -2.55 -27.10
N SER A 155 -12.68 -1.46 -26.83
CA SER A 155 -12.15 -1.16 -25.50
C SER A 155 -13.32 -1.16 -24.50
N PRO A 156 -13.19 -1.85 -23.35
CA PRO A 156 -14.26 -1.89 -22.36
C PRO A 156 -14.49 -0.49 -21.81
N LYS A 157 -15.76 -0.09 -21.65
CA LYS A 157 -16.12 1.23 -21.09
C LYS A 157 -15.73 1.40 -19.62
N MET A 158 -15.52 0.29 -18.91
CA MET A 158 -15.16 0.24 -17.50
C MET A 158 -14.18 -0.92 -17.28
N ARG A 159 -13.14 -0.67 -16.50
CA ARG A 159 -12.23 -1.69 -15.96
C ARG A 159 -12.22 -1.55 -14.45
N ILE A 160 -12.38 -2.66 -13.76
CA ILE A 160 -12.35 -2.71 -12.30
C ILE A 160 -10.98 -3.27 -11.91
N TYR A 161 -10.30 -2.53 -11.03
CA TYR A 161 -9.02 -2.90 -10.45
C TYR A 161 -9.26 -3.25 -8.98
N ILE A 162 -8.91 -4.46 -8.58
CA ILE A 162 -9.02 -4.95 -7.20
C ILE A 162 -7.59 -5.10 -6.67
N GLY A 163 -7.30 -4.45 -5.56
CA GLY A 163 -6.01 -4.50 -4.89
C GLY A 163 -6.14 -4.16 -3.42
N HIS A 164 -5.01 -4.09 -2.72
CA HIS A 164 -4.97 -3.74 -1.31
C HIS A 164 -4.94 -2.21 -1.10
N ASP A 165 -5.09 -1.80 0.15
CA ASP A 165 -4.81 -0.44 0.64
C ASP A 165 -3.44 0.07 0.18
N GLY A 166 -2.42 -0.80 0.20
CA GLY A 166 -1.09 -0.55 -0.35
C GLY A 166 -1.11 -0.14 -1.82
N SER A 167 -2.00 -0.71 -2.63
CA SER A 167 -2.16 -0.34 -4.05
C SER A 167 -2.82 1.03 -4.19
N LEU A 168 -3.79 1.33 -3.33
CA LEU A 168 -4.48 2.62 -3.34
C LEU A 168 -3.56 3.77 -2.93
N ILE A 169 -2.75 3.58 -1.89
CA ILE A 169 -1.81 4.63 -1.44
C ILE A 169 -0.66 4.84 -2.43
N ARG A 170 -0.16 3.79 -3.08
CA ARG A 170 0.81 3.90 -4.19
C ARG A 170 0.21 4.66 -5.38
N LEU A 171 -1.04 4.37 -5.74
CA LEU A 171 -1.76 5.08 -6.79
C LEU A 171 -1.90 6.57 -6.44
N ALA A 172 -2.39 6.88 -5.23
CA ALA A 172 -2.54 8.26 -4.77
C ALA A 172 -1.20 9.01 -4.74
N SER A 173 -0.18 8.42 -4.12
CA SER A 173 1.18 8.99 -4.03
C SER A 173 1.80 9.22 -5.40
N GLY A 174 1.76 8.24 -6.30
CA GLY A 174 2.34 8.38 -7.64
C GLY A 174 1.60 9.37 -8.54
N LEU A 175 0.33 9.66 -8.26
CA LEU A 175 -0.43 10.76 -8.87
C LEU A 175 -0.27 12.10 -8.11
N CYS A 176 0.58 12.13 -7.08
CA CYS A 176 0.79 13.27 -6.19
C CYS A 176 -0.47 13.72 -5.44
N ILE A 177 -1.46 12.86 -5.26
CA ILE A 177 -2.69 13.16 -4.53
C ILE A 177 -2.39 13.11 -3.02
N GLY A 178 -2.68 14.20 -2.31
CA GLY A 178 -2.45 14.30 -0.86
C GLY A 178 -1.02 14.68 -0.44
N SER A 179 -0.10 14.91 -1.39
CA SER A 179 1.26 15.36 -1.07
C SER A 179 1.27 16.79 -0.53
N ALA A 180 1.91 16.98 0.61
CA ALA A 180 2.23 18.27 1.21
C ALA A 180 3.02 19.23 0.29
N ARG A 181 3.61 18.72 -0.80
CA ARG A 181 4.38 19.51 -1.78
C ARG A 181 3.50 20.33 -2.72
N GLN A 182 2.18 20.08 -2.74
CA GLN A 182 1.20 20.86 -3.50
C GLN A 182 0.65 22.08 -2.75
N ARG A 183 1.15 22.37 -1.54
CA ARG A 183 0.65 23.45 -0.67
C ARG A 183 0.90 24.88 -1.17
N ASP A 184 1.58 25.07 -2.31
CA ASP A 184 2.03 26.40 -2.76
C ASP A 184 1.24 27.03 -3.92
N HIS A 185 0.15 26.41 -4.42
CA HIS A 185 -0.66 27.03 -5.47
C HIS A 185 -2.18 26.87 -5.26
N THR A 186 -2.77 27.86 -4.57
CA THR A 186 -4.13 28.42 -4.76
C THR A 186 -5.28 27.51 -5.28
N ARG A 187 -5.43 26.28 -4.78
CA ARG A 187 -6.68 25.51 -4.94
C ARG A 187 -7.04 24.78 -3.65
N SER A 188 -8.32 24.87 -3.30
CA SER A 188 -8.92 24.24 -2.12
C SER A 188 -8.59 22.74 -2.08
N MET A 189 -8.03 22.30 -0.97
CA MET A 189 -7.38 21.00 -0.80
C MET A 189 -8.38 19.86 -0.57
N VAL A 190 -8.17 18.72 -1.22
CA VAL A 190 -8.65 17.42 -0.74
C VAL A 190 -7.51 16.80 0.04
N ASN A 191 -7.64 16.78 1.37
CA ASN A 191 -6.70 16.12 2.25
C ASN A 191 -7.03 14.62 2.22
N VAL A 192 -6.38 13.85 1.34
CA VAL A 192 -6.50 12.39 1.37
C VAL A 192 -5.57 11.90 2.47
N ARG A 193 -6.04 11.98 3.72
CA ARG A 193 -5.58 11.01 4.72
C ARG A 193 -6.24 9.70 4.34
N VAL A 194 -5.44 8.69 4.01
CA VAL A 194 -5.91 7.31 4.13
C VAL A 194 -6.00 7.05 5.63
N SER A 195 -7.05 7.58 6.24
CA SER A 195 -7.44 7.21 7.59
C SER A 195 -8.31 5.98 7.43
N PHE A 196 -7.85 4.86 7.97
CA PHE A 196 -8.68 3.67 8.09
C PHE A 196 -9.90 4.07 8.94
N VAL A 197 -11.09 3.88 8.35
CA VAL A 197 -12.36 4.23 8.98
C VAL A 197 -12.46 3.42 10.27
N ARG A 198 -12.60 4.12 11.39
CA ARG A 198 -12.88 3.52 12.70
C ARG A 198 -14.38 3.30 12.86
#